data_AF-A0A316EG42-F1
#
_entry.id   AF-A0A316EG42-F1
#
_cell.length_a   1.000
_cell.length_b   1.000
_cell.length_c   1.000
_cell.angle_alpha   90.00
_cell.angle_beta   90.00
_cell.angle_gamma   90.00
#
_symmetry.space_group_name_H-M   'P 1'
#
loop_
_entity.id
_entity.type
_entity.pdbx_description
1 polymer ?
#
loop_
_entity_poly.entity_id
_entity_poly.type
_entity_poly.pdbx_seq_one_letter_code
_entity_poly.pdbx_strand_id
1 'polypeptide(L)'
;MTTHGEHRIRTWRRPSEVTPGSAVARQLDLMRRLVDGHLTGPDFARAWLAARRDLLHGGERVREPFERALSEVFYLLDDYPIDPALRSPGDTTDEQLHQGVRDALAKLADLER
;
A
#
# COMPACT_ATOMS: atom_id res chain seq x y z
N MET A 1 8.85 27.37 -24.77
CA MET A 1 7.66 27.29 -23.90
C MET A 1 7.92 26.18 -22.91
N THR A 2 8.60 26.49 -21.81
CA THR A 2 9.10 25.50 -20.84
C THR A 2 8.27 25.69 -19.57
N THR A 3 7.11 25.04 -19.52
CA THR A 3 6.35 24.90 -18.27
C THR A 3 7.24 24.18 -17.27
N HIS A 4 7.83 24.95 -16.36
CA HIS A 4 8.36 24.43 -15.11
C HIS A 4 7.17 23.82 -14.39
N GLY A 5 7.02 22.49 -14.49
CA GLY A 5 6.01 21.78 -13.72
C GLY A 5 6.31 22.04 -12.25
N GLU A 6 5.45 22.80 -11.59
CA GLU A 6 5.47 22.95 -10.14
C GLU A 6 5.61 21.54 -9.56
N HIS A 7 6.71 21.28 -8.85
CA HIS A 7 6.82 20.12 -7.96
C HIS A 7 5.94 20.40 -6.74
N ARG A 8 4.64 20.53 -7.00
CA ARG A 8 3.63 20.74 -5.98
C ARG A 8 3.54 19.41 -5.27
N ILE A 9 4.06 19.35 -4.05
CA ILE A 9 3.95 18.19 -3.15
C ILE A 9 2.49 17.77 -3.15
N ARG A 10 2.16 16.68 -3.86
CA ARG A 10 0.79 16.20 -3.97
C ARG A 10 0.48 15.49 -2.67
N THR A 11 -0.47 16.06 -1.95
CA THR A 11 -0.82 15.62 -0.61
C THR A 11 -2.28 15.22 -0.60
N TRP A 12 -2.55 13.93 -0.74
CA TRP A 12 -3.92 13.39 -0.84
C TRP A 12 -4.49 13.03 0.54
N ARG A 13 -5.78 13.26 0.73
CA ARG A 13 -6.53 12.88 1.94
C ARG A 13 -7.39 11.65 1.70
N ARG A 14 -7.81 11.41 0.45
CA ARG A 14 -8.72 10.33 0.08
C ARG A 14 -8.17 9.47 -1.07
N PRO A 15 -8.48 8.17 -1.12
CA PRO A 15 -8.11 7.31 -2.24
C PRO A 15 -8.57 7.84 -3.62
N SER A 16 -9.75 8.45 -3.72
CA SER A 16 -10.30 9.01 -4.96
C SER A 16 -9.52 10.19 -5.53
N GLU A 17 -8.73 10.88 -4.71
CA GLU A 17 -7.89 12.00 -5.13
C GLU A 17 -6.55 11.54 -5.74
N VAL A 18 -6.19 10.27 -5.51
CA VAL A 18 -4.91 9.71 -5.91
C VAL A 18 -4.82 9.68 -7.43
N THR A 19 -3.76 10.27 -7.96
CA THR A 19 -3.55 10.29 -9.42
C THR A 19 -3.28 8.87 -9.93
N PRO A 20 -3.96 8.41 -11.00
CA PRO A 20 -3.64 7.14 -11.64
C PRO A 20 -2.17 7.07 -12.06
N GLY A 21 -1.56 5.90 -11.87
CA GLY A 21 -0.13 5.68 -12.17
C GLY A 21 0.85 6.19 -11.11
N SER A 22 0.37 6.84 -10.04
CA SER A 22 1.20 7.16 -8.87
C SER A 22 1.61 5.91 -8.09
N ALA A 23 2.65 6.04 -7.26
CA ALA A 23 3.07 4.96 -6.37
C ALA A 23 2.00 4.62 -5.32
N VAL A 24 1.24 5.61 -4.83
CA VAL A 24 0.05 5.36 -3.99
C VAL A 24 -1.01 4.56 -4.76
N ALA A 25 -1.34 4.94 -6.01
CA ALA A 25 -2.34 4.23 -6.79
C ALA A 25 -1.95 2.75 -6.99
N ARG A 26 -0.66 2.48 -7.22
CA ARG A 26 -0.13 1.12 -7.35
C ARG A 26 -0.25 0.34 -6.05
N GLN A 27 0.05 0.93 -4.90
CA GLN A 27 -0.15 0.28 -3.59
C GLN A 27 -1.62 -0.11 -3.39
N LEU A 28 -2.57 0.79 -3.70
CA LEU A 28 -4.00 0.51 -3.59
C LEU A 28 -4.48 -0.60 -4.53
N ASP A 29 -3.99 -0.63 -5.77
CA ASP A 29 -4.30 -1.69 -6.74
C ASP A 29 -3.82 -3.06 -6.24
N LEU A 30 -2.57 -3.14 -5.77
CA LEU A 30 -2.00 -4.37 -5.24
C LEU A 30 -2.78 -4.89 -4.03
N MET A 31 -3.22 -3.99 -3.14
CA MET A 31 -4.05 -4.35 -1.99
C MET A 31 -5.38 -4.98 -2.42
N ARG A 32 -6.05 -4.40 -3.41
CA ARG A 32 -7.31 -4.94 -3.96
C ARG A 32 -7.09 -6.31 -4.61
N ARG A 33 -6.06 -6.42 -5.45
CA ARG A 33 -5.71 -7.68 -6.13
C ARG A 33 -5.36 -8.81 -5.17
N LEU A 34 -4.72 -8.52 -4.03
CA LEU A 34 -4.53 -9.52 -2.97
C LEU A 34 -5.88 -9.96 -2.38
N VAL A 35 -6.73 -9.00 -2.00
CA VAL A 35 -8.04 -9.30 -1.37
C VAL A 35 -8.95 -10.11 -2.31
N ASP A 36 -8.91 -9.80 -3.61
CA ASP A 36 -9.66 -10.50 -4.65
C ASP A 36 -9.06 -11.87 -5.02
N GLY A 37 -7.90 -12.25 -4.46
CA GLY A 37 -7.23 -13.52 -4.70
C GLY A 37 -6.44 -13.60 -6.00
N HIS A 38 -6.16 -12.46 -6.64
CA HIS A 38 -5.37 -12.36 -7.86
C HIS A 38 -3.85 -12.30 -7.62
N LEU A 39 -3.40 -12.19 -6.37
CA LEU A 39 -2.00 -12.21 -5.97
C LEU A 39 -1.80 -13.14 -4.78
N THR A 40 -0.65 -13.81 -4.74
CA THR A 40 -0.19 -14.52 -3.55
C THR A 40 0.37 -13.52 -2.53
N GLY A 41 0.46 -13.92 -1.26
CA GLY A 41 1.08 -13.13 -0.21
C GLY A 41 2.52 -12.70 -0.55
N PRO A 42 3.41 -13.61 -1.01
CA PRO A 42 4.78 -13.25 -1.40
C PRO A 42 4.86 -12.27 -2.58
N ASP A 43 4.02 -12.46 -3.60
CA ASP A 43 4.01 -11.57 -4.78
C ASP A 43 3.48 -10.18 -4.44
N PHE A 44 2.44 -10.12 -3.60
CA PHE A 44 1.94 -8.88 -3.03
C PHE A 44 3.04 -8.16 -2.23
N ALA A 45 3.69 -8.85 -1.28
CA ALA A 45 4.70 -8.26 -0.41
C ALA A 45 5.84 -7.61 -1.22
N ARG A 46 6.40 -8.34 -2.20
CA ARG A 46 7.46 -7.83 -3.09
C ARG A 46 7.00 -6.60 -3.86
N ALA A 47 5.83 -6.68 -4.51
CA ALA A 47 5.33 -5.61 -5.37
C ALA A 47 4.94 -4.36 -4.57
N TRP A 48 4.35 -4.54 -3.39
CA TRP A 48 3.88 -3.44 -2.56
C TRP A 48 5.05 -2.69 -1.90
N LEU A 49 6.05 -3.41 -1.38
CA LEU A 49 7.28 -2.80 -0.86
C LEU A 49 8.05 -2.04 -1.93
N ALA A 50 8.09 -2.56 -3.17
CA ALA A 50 8.67 -1.84 -4.30
C ALA A 50 7.92 -0.53 -4.58
N ALA A 51 6.59 -0.56 -4.61
CA ALA A 51 5.77 0.64 -4.81
C ALA A 51 5.94 1.66 -3.65
N ARG A 52 6.06 1.20 -2.40
CA ARG A 52 6.34 2.08 -1.26
C ARG A 52 7.71 2.74 -1.35
N ARG A 53 8.73 2.04 -1.86
CA ARG A 53 10.04 2.66 -2.13
C ARG A 53 9.94 3.74 -3.20
N ASP A 54 9.20 3.50 -4.28
CA ASP A 54 8.98 4.49 -5.33
C ASP A 54 8.29 5.76 -4.78
N LEU A 55 7.32 5.59 -3.87
CA LEU A 55 6.67 6.70 -3.15
C LEU A 55 7.66 7.57 -2.37
N LEU A 56 8.56 6.95 -1.61
CA LEU A 56 9.56 7.67 -0.79
C LEU A 56 10.53 8.51 -1.65
N HIS A 57 10.78 8.09 -2.90
CA HIS A 57 11.63 8.83 -3.84
C HIS A 57 10.85 9.83 -4.71
N GLY A 58 9.54 9.63 -4.91
CA GLY A 58 8.71 10.39 -5.85
C GLY A 58 8.10 11.69 -5.31
N GLY A 59 8.26 12.01 -4.02
CA GLY A 59 7.69 13.22 -3.42
C GLY A 59 6.16 13.21 -3.28
N GLU A 60 5.54 12.04 -3.42
CA GLU A 60 4.13 11.80 -3.15
C GLU A 60 3.87 11.80 -1.64
N ARG A 61 2.78 12.43 -1.20
CA ARG A 61 2.36 12.42 0.21
C ARG A 61 0.90 12.10 0.34
N VAL A 62 0.57 11.41 1.42
CA VAL A 62 -0.81 11.23 1.89
C VAL A 62 -0.94 11.87 3.26
N ARG A 63 -2.14 12.30 3.63
CA ARG A 63 -2.44 12.83 4.97
C ARG A 63 -2.95 11.70 5.86
N GLU A 64 -2.84 11.91 7.15
CA GLU A 64 -3.68 11.18 8.10
C GLU A 64 -5.18 11.40 7.79
N PRO A 65 -6.02 10.36 7.90
CA PRO A 65 -5.74 9.00 8.36
C PRO A 65 -5.29 7.99 7.26
N PHE A 66 -5.16 8.43 6.01
CA PHE A 66 -4.73 7.58 4.89
C PHE A 66 -3.32 7.02 5.14
N GLU A 67 -2.37 7.89 5.54
CA GLU A 67 -1.00 7.47 5.84
C GLU A 67 -0.92 6.31 6.83
N ARG A 68 -1.76 6.33 7.87
CA ARG A 68 -1.83 5.26 8.87
C ARG A 68 -2.26 3.94 8.26
N ALA A 69 -3.30 3.92 7.44
CA ALA A 69 -3.76 2.68 6.80
C ALA A 69 -2.68 2.06 5.90
N LEU A 70 -1.91 2.87 5.17
CA LEU A 70 -0.77 2.37 4.39
C LEU A 70 0.38 1.90 5.29
N SER A 71 0.59 2.54 6.45
CA SER A 71 1.67 2.17 7.37
C SER A 71 1.35 0.89 8.14
N GLU A 72 0.09 0.63 8.45
CA GLU A 72 -0.34 -0.66 9.02
C GLU A 72 -0.01 -1.83 8.10
N VAL A 73 -0.25 -1.68 6.78
CA VAL A 73 0.15 -2.70 5.79
C VAL A 73 1.67 -2.87 5.76
N PHE A 74 2.43 -1.79 5.87
CA PHE A 74 3.89 -1.87 5.93
C PHE A 74 4.38 -2.68 7.15
N TYR A 75 3.85 -2.42 8.34
CA TYR A 75 4.22 -3.17 9.53
C TYR A 75 3.82 -4.65 9.45
N LEU A 76 2.65 -4.93 8.86
CA LEU A 76 2.22 -6.30 8.60
C LEU A 76 3.19 -7.06 7.68
N LEU A 77 3.77 -6.35 6.70
CA LEU A 77 4.77 -6.90 5.80
C LEU A 77 6.17 -7.03 6.42
N ASP A 78 6.48 -6.26 7.46
CA ASP A 78 7.74 -6.36 8.22
C ASP A 78 7.81 -7.70 8.97
N ASP A 79 6.67 -8.14 9.51
CA ASP A 79 6.49 -9.43 10.19
C ASP A 79 6.12 -10.59 9.24
N TYR A 80 6.05 -10.35 7.92
CA TYR A 80 5.63 -11.35 6.94
C TYR A 80 6.84 -11.97 6.19
N PRO A 81 7.09 -13.28 6.33
CA PRO A 81 8.18 -13.96 5.63
C PRO A 81 7.81 -14.12 4.15
N ILE A 82 8.42 -13.28 3.31
CA ILE A 82 8.23 -13.31 1.85
C ILE A 82 8.63 -14.65 1.24
N ASP A 83 9.63 -15.32 1.80
CA ASP A 83 9.92 -16.71 1.49
C ASP A 83 9.21 -17.60 2.51
N PRO A 84 8.16 -18.37 2.10
CA PRO A 84 7.44 -19.25 3.02
C PRO A 84 8.31 -20.30 3.69
N ALA A 85 9.45 -20.67 3.09
CA ALA A 85 10.39 -21.62 3.68
C ALA A 85 11.12 -21.05 4.92
N LEU A 86 11.11 -19.74 5.10
CA LEU A 86 11.72 -19.04 6.24
C LEU A 86 10.72 -18.75 7.37
N ARG A 87 9.45 -19.16 7.23
CA ARG A 87 8.39 -18.90 8.19
C ARG A 87 8.68 -19.58 9.53
N SER A 88 8.66 -18.78 10.59
CA SER A 88 8.81 -19.17 11.99
C SER A 88 7.46 -19.09 12.73
N PRO A 89 7.29 -19.83 13.84
CA PRO A 89 6.13 -19.67 14.71
C PRO A 89 6.03 -18.23 15.22
N GLY A 90 4.88 -17.59 15.00
CA GLY A 90 4.62 -16.20 15.38
C GLY A 90 4.70 -15.21 14.22
N ASP A 91 5.26 -15.61 13.07
CA ASP A 91 5.26 -14.81 11.85
C ASP A 91 3.86 -14.59 11.30
N THR A 92 3.67 -13.49 10.58
CA THR A 92 2.42 -13.20 9.88
C THR A 92 2.13 -14.28 8.83
N THR A 93 0.94 -14.89 8.90
CA THR A 93 0.46 -15.86 7.90
C THR A 93 -0.16 -15.17 6.69
N ASP A 94 -0.40 -15.93 5.63
CA ASP A 94 -1.08 -15.43 4.42
C ASP A 94 -2.51 -14.97 4.73
N GLU A 95 -3.22 -15.67 5.62
CA GLU A 95 -4.56 -15.30 6.07
C GLU A 95 -4.55 -14.01 6.89
N GLN A 96 -3.59 -13.87 7.81
CA GLN A 96 -3.43 -12.64 8.59
C GLN A 96 -3.07 -11.45 7.70
N LEU A 97 -2.20 -11.66 6.72
CA LEU A 97 -1.87 -10.67 5.69
C LEU A 97 -3.12 -10.25 4.91
N HIS A 98 -3.89 -11.22 4.42
CA HIS A 98 -5.12 -10.98 3.67
C HIS A 98 -6.14 -10.17 4.47
N GLN A 99 -6.35 -10.57 5.72
CA GLN A 99 -7.30 -9.90 6.61
C GLN A 99 -6.84 -8.48 6.97
N GLY A 100 -5.56 -8.28 7.31
CA GLY A 100 -5.03 -6.96 7.61
C GLY A 100 -5.09 -6.00 6.42
N VAL A 101 -4.86 -6.49 5.20
CA VAL A 101 -5.03 -5.68 3.98
C VAL A 101 -6.50 -5.35 3.71
N ARG A 102 -7.42 -6.28 3.95
CA ARG A 102 -8.87 -6.02 3.87
C ARG A 102 -9.29 -4.93 4.85
N ASP A 103 -8.81 -5.00 6.09
CA ASP A 103 -9.14 -4.01 7.12
C ASP A 103 -8.58 -2.62 6.79
N ALA A 104 -7.37 -2.55 6.23
CA ALA A 104 -6.80 -1.30 5.72
C ALA A 104 -7.63 -0.70 4.57
N LEU A 105 -8.09 -1.53 3.62
CA LEU A 105 -8.99 -1.07 2.54
C LEU A 105 -10.33 -0.58 3.07
N ALA A 106 -10.89 -1.21 4.10
CA ALA A 106 -12.13 -0.76 4.73
C ALA A 106 -11.95 0.62 5.38
N LYS A 107 -10.87 0.84 6.13
CA LYS A 107 -10.52 2.16 6.70
C LYS A 107 -10.39 3.23 5.63
N LEU A 108 -9.80 2.88 4.49
CA LEU A 108 -9.64 3.80 3.35
C LEU A 108 -10.97 4.14 2.68
N ALA A 109 -11.86 3.16 2.55
CA ALA A 109 -13.21 3.37 2.01
C ALA A 109 -14.04 4.31 2.90
N ASP A 110 -13.82 4.29 4.21
CA ASP A 110 -14.48 5.21 5.14
C ASP A 110 -14.05 6.67 4.95
N LEU A 111 -12.89 6.92 4.35
CA LEU A 111 -12.40 8.29 4.06
C LEU A 111 -13.10 8.92 2.85
N GLU A 112 -13.75 8.12 2.02
CA GLU A 112 -14.53 8.59 0.87
C GLU A 112 -15.87 9.22 1.29
N ARG A 113 -16.28 9.01 2.54
CA ARG A 113 -17.51 9.56 3.10
C ARG A 113 -17.41 11.06 3.42
#